data_AF-A0A852TYV3-F1
#
_entry.id   AF-A0A852TYV3-F1
#
_cell.length_a   1.000
_cell.length_b   1.000
_cell.length_c   1.000
_cell.angle_alpha   90.00
_cell.angle_beta   90.00
_cell.angle_gamma   90.00
#
_symmetry.space_group_name_H-M   'P 1'
#
loop_
_entity.id
_entity.type
_entity.pdbx_description
1 polymer ?
#
loop_
_entity_poly.entity_id
_entity_poly.type
_entity_poly.pdbx_seq_one_letter_code
_entity_poly.pdbx_strand_id
1 'polypeptide(L)'
;MRLSDSPKASGDAQRVRRAERILDAAGELLVSWGYRRVTIDEVARRAGVGKGTVYLHFATKEALFLTVLMRSQLAMAERAVQRMRTDPSSVLLSNMARSAYLEVQRDPMVRAILTGDTETLGSLTRSAYETAGELLELRERTVDGYFDALREHGALRTDTPRDLQRHAFTAIVMGFLLVDPILPPTGHDTGSKADSLAQVVHSAFELSDDPGPLRAAAPEVIELYQRLLDRLREEIGRRKLT
;
A
#
# COMPACT_ATOMS: atom_id res chain seq x y z
N MET A 1 16.58 39.87 -22.58
CA MET A 1 16.95 39.13 -21.36
C MET A 1 16.37 37.72 -21.47
N ARG A 2 17.17 36.74 -21.91
CA ARG A 2 16.75 35.33 -22.01
C ARG A 2 17.12 34.65 -20.69
N LEU A 3 16.12 34.20 -19.94
CA LEU A 3 16.30 33.32 -18.78
C LEU A 3 16.88 31.99 -19.29
N SER A 4 18.17 31.79 -19.01
CA SER A 4 18.86 30.53 -19.21
C SER A 4 18.38 29.52 -18.17
N ASP A 5 17.52 28.60 -18.59
CA ASP A 5 17.27 27.36 -17.85
C ASP A 5 18.60 26.64 -17.61
N SER A 6 18.92 26.37 -16.35
CA SER A 6 20.24 25.93 -15.91
C SER A 6 20.50 24.41 -16.13
N PRO A 7 21.72 23.99 -16.51
CA PRO A 7 22.09 22.58 -16.77
C PRO A 7 21.82 21.59 -15.61
N LYS A 8 21.79 22.07 -14.36
CA LYS A 8 21.54 21.25 -13.16
C LYS A 8 20.12 20.65 -13.14
N ALA A 9 19.11 21.42 -13.53
CA ALA A 9 17.71 20.96 -13.52
C ALA A 9 17.48 19.79 -14.51
N SER A 10 18.16 19.81 -15.65
CA SER A 10 18.13 18.71 -16.63
C SER A 10 18.84 17.46 -16.12
N GLY A 11 19.93 17.61 -15.36
CA GLY A 11 20.69 16.50 -14.76
C GLY A 11 19.90 15.78 -13.66
N ASP A 12 19.24 16.53 -12.79
CA ASP A 12 18.43 15.98 -11.70
C ASP A 12 17.19 15.26 -12.24
N ALA A 13 16.51 15.84 -13.23
CA ALA A 13 15.39 15.18 -13.89
C ALA A 13 15.81 13.87 -14.56
N GLN A 14 17.00 13.82 -15.18
CA GLN A 14 17.52 12.59 -15.77
C GLN A 14 17.90 11.54 -14.71
N ARG A 15 18.44 11.97 -13.56
CA ARG A 15 18.71 11.09 -12.42
C ARG A 15 17.42 10.46 -11.89
N VAL A 16 16.37 11.25 -11.68
CA VAL A 16 15.05 10.75 -11.23
C VAL A 16 14.48 9.74 -12.22
N ARG A 17 14.48 10.05 -13.52
CA ARG A 17 14.01 9.11 -14.56
C ARG A 17 14.78 7.78 -14.56
N ARG A 18 16.09 7.81 -14.31
CA ARG A 18 16.88 6.57 -14.18
C ARG A 18 16.48 5.76 -12.95
N ALA A 19 16.32 6.41 -11.81
CA ALA A 19 15.86 5.75 -10.59
C ALA A 19 14.48 5.08 -10.78
N GLU A 20 13.53 5.77 -11.41
CA GLU A 20 12.22 5.18 -11.69
C GLU A 20 12.30 3.95 -12.60
N ARG A 21 13.07 4.01 -13.70
CA ARG A 21 13.27 2.83 -14.57
C ARG A 21 13.89 1.64 -13.84
N ILE A 22 14.81 1.90 -12.90
CA ILE A 22 15.40 0.85 -12.07
C ILE A 22 14.35 0.23 -11.15
N LEU A 23 13.51 1.06 -10.51
CA LEU A 23 12.43 0.60 -9.63
C LEU A 23 11.35 -0.17 -10.39
N ASP A 24 11.00 0.25 -11.62
CA ASP A 24 10.07 -0.46 -12.49
C ASP A 24 10.60 -1.86 -12.85
N ALA A 25 11.84 -1.91 -13.34
CA ALA A 25 12.51 -3.17 -13.66
C ALA A 25 12.60 -4.11 -12.45
N ALA A 26 12.94 -3.56 -11.28
CA ALA A 26 13.00 -4.33 -10.04
C ALA A 26 11.62 -4.85 -9.62
N GLY A 27 10.58 -4.01 -9.65
CA GLY A 27 9.22 -4.42 -9.29
C GLY A 27 8.68 -5.54 -10.17
N GLU A 28 8.88 -5.45 -11.48
CA GLU A 28 8.43 -6.49 -12.41
C GLU A 28 9.17 -7.82 -12.20
N LEU A 29 10.48 -7.76 -11.95
CA LEU A 29 11.29 -8.95 -11.64
C LEU A 29 10.92 -9.55 -10.28
N LEU A 30 10.60 -8.71 -9.28
CA LEU A 30 10.18 -9.16 -7.95
C LEU A 30 8.90 -9.98 -8.02
N VAL A 31 7.88 -9.48 -8.71
CA VAL A 31 6.61 -10.22 -8.91
C VAL A 31 6.83 -11.51 -9.68
N SER A 32 7.72 -11.49 -10.69
CA SER A 32 7.89 -12.64 -11.58
C SER A 32 8.68 -13.77 -10.94
N TRP A 33 9.77 -13.45 -10.23
CA TRP A 33 10.77 -14.43 -9.80
C TRP A 33 10.97 -14.49 -8.28
N GLY A 34 10.40 -13.55 -7.53
CA GLY A 34 10.59 -13.42 -6.09
C GLY A 34 11.96 -12.86 -5.70
N TYR A 35 12.02 -12.31 -4.48
CA TYR A 35 13.17 -11.55 -3.99
C TYR A 35 14.49 -12.32 -4.07
N ARG A 36 14.48 -13.62 -3.72
CA ARG A 36 15.71 -14.42 -3.62
C ARG A 36 16.39 -14.62 -4.96
N ARG A 37 15.61 -14.80 -6.04
CA ARG A 37 16.13 -15.18 -7.36
C ARG A 37 16.64 -13.99 -8.17
N VAL A 38 16.08 -12.80 -7.96
CA VAL A 38 16.47 -11.61 -8.74
C VAL A 38 17.86 -11.10 -8.34
N THR A 39 18.67 -10.73 -9.31
CA THR A 39 20.00 -10.14 -9.13
C THR A 39 20.04 -8.68 -9.60
N ILE A 40 21.00 -7.89 -9.08
CA ILE A 40 21.19 -6.50 -9.54
C ILE A 40 21.58 -6.44 -11.02
N ASP A 41 22.27 -7.45 -11.54
CA ASP A 41 22.64 -7.51 -12.96
C ASP A 41 21.42 -7.65 -13.86
N GLU A 42 20.43 -8.46 -13.45
CA GLU A 42 19.17 -8.59 -14.17
C GLU A 42 18.35 -7.30 -14.13
N VAL A 43 18.28 -6.64 -12.97
CA VAL A 43 17.64 -5.32 -12.85
C VAL A 43 18.31 -4.30 -13.75
N ALA A 44 19.64 -4.22 -13.74
CA ALA A 44 20.40 -3.28 -14.55
C ALA A 44 20.15 -3.51 -16.06
N ARG A 45 20.23 -4.77 -16.50
CA ARG A 45 19.96 -5.17 -17.88
C ARG A 45 18.53 -4.80 -18.29
N ARG A 46 17.55 -5.11 -17.44
CA ARG A 46 16.12 -4.83 -17.67
C ARG A 46 15.83 -3.33 -17.73
N ALA A 47 16.47 -2.53 -16.88
CA ALA A 47 16.32 -1.07 -16.84
C ALA A 47 17.13 -0.35 -17.94
N GLY A 48 17.96 -1.06 -18.70
CA GLY A 48 18.85 -0.48 -19.70
C GLY A 48 19.87 0.49 -19.09
N VAL A 49 20.49 0.09 -17.98
CA VAL A 49 21.55 0.84 -17.28
C VAL A 49 22.71 -0.08 -16.91
N GLY A 50 23.86 0.48 -16.57
CA GLY A 50 24.98 -0.31 -16.03
C GLY A 50 24.75 -0.71 -14.57
N LYS A 51 25.34 -1.84 -14.14
CA LYS A 51 25.30 -2.30 -12.74
C LYS A 51 25.72 -1.21 -11.75
N GLY A 52 26.82 -0.51 -12.06
CA GLY A 52 27.31 0.61 -11.25
C GLY A 52 26.28 1.74 -11.13
N THR A 53 25.47 1.99 -12.18
CA THR A 53 24.38 2.97 -12.10
C THR A 53 23.31 2.56 -11.11
N VAL A 54 22.99 1.27 -10.97
CA VAL A 54 22.05 0.81 -9.94
C VAL A 54 22.58 1.10 -8.55
N TYR A 55 23.85 0.77 -8.29
CA TYR A 55 24.49 1.03 -6.99
C TYR A 55 24.68 2.53 -6.68
N LEU A 56 24.73 3.39 -7.69
CA LEU A 56 24.74 4.86 -7.50
C LEU A 56 23.38 5.43 -7.05
N HIS A 57 22.30 4.65 -7.16
CA HIS A 57 20.95 5.03 -6.77
C HIS A 57 20.44 4.27 -5.54
N PHE A 58 20.92 3.04 -5.36
CA PHE A 58 20.51 2.15 -4.30
C PHE A 58 21.72 1.36 -3.81
N ALA A 59 22.22 1.68 -2.62
CA ALA A 59 23.41 1.07 -2.04
C ALA A 59 23.36 -0.47 -1.97
N THR A 60 22.18 -1.06 -1.75
CA THR A 60 22.00 -2.52 -1.63
C THR A 60 20.79 -3.02 -2.41
N LYS A 61 20.77 -4.34 -2.67
CA LYS A 61 19.62 -5.02 -3.25
C LYS A 61 18.40 -4.88 -2.35
N GLU A 62 18.61 -5.03 -1.05
CA GLU A 62 17.59 -4.83 -0.01
C GLU A 62 17.00 -3.42 -0.11
N ALA A 63 17.83 -2.37 -0.15
CA ALA A 63 17.39 -0.98 -0.23
C ALA A 63 16.56 -0.70 -1.51
N LEU A 64 16.99 -1.24 -2.65
CA LEU A 64 16.24 -1.18 -3.90
C LEU A 64 14.84 -1.78 -3.76
N PHE A 65 14.74 -3.03 -3.29
CA PHE A 65 13.44 -3.70 -3.22
C PHE A 65 12.55 -3.16 -2.09
N LEU A 66 13.11 -2.72 -0.96
CA LEU A 66 12.34 -1.99 0.06
C LEU A 66 11.72 -0.72 -0.55
N THR A 67 12.47 0.00 -1.39
CA THR A 67 11.95 1.19 -2.07
C THR A 67 10.84 0.84 -3.07
N VAL A 68 10.94 -0.31 -3.76
CA VAL A 68 9.85 -0.83 -4.60
C VAL A 68 8.57 -1.09 -3.79
N LEU A 69 8.68 -1.77 -2.65
CA LEU A 69 7.53 -2.06 -1.77
C LEU A 69 6.89 -0.77 -1.25
N MET A 70 7.71 0.17 -0.80
CA MET A 70 7.25 1.47 -0.33
C MET A 70 6.55 2.27 -1.43
N ARG A 71 7.05 2.23 -2.67
CA ARG A 71 6.42 2.88 -3.82
C ARG A 71 5.05 2.27 -4.12
N SER A 72 4.90 0.96 -4.03
CA SER A 72 3.62 0.27 -4.19
C SER A 72 2.63 0.64 -3.06
N GLN A 73 3.09 0.67 -1.81
CA GLN A 73 2.27 1.11 -0.67
C GLN A 73 1.82 2.57 -0.80
N LEU A 74 2.72 3.47 -1.22
CA LEU A 74 2.41 4.87 -1.48
C LEU A 74 1.31 4.98 -2.54
N ALA A 75 1.48 4.32 -3.69
CA ALA A 75 0.49 4.37 -4.77
C ALA A 75 -0.88 3.81 -4.34
N MET A 76 -0.90 2.74 -3.53
CA MET A 76 -2.13 2.17 -2.98
C MET A 76 -2.83 3.16 -2.03
N ALA A 77 -2.09 3.79 -1.12
CA ALA A 77 -2.63 4.76 -0.18
C ALA A 77 -3.10 6.05 -0.88
N GLU A 78 -2.41 6.50 -1.94
CA GLU A 78 -2.83 7.65 -2.76
C GLU A 78 -4.17 7.38 -3.44
N ARG A 79 -4.35 6.18 -4.02
CA ARG A 79 -5.63 5.76 -4.60
C ARG A 79 -6.74 5.69 -3.53
N ALA A 80 -6.43 5.22 -2.32
CA ALA A 80 -7.39 5.21 -1.22
C ALA A 80 -7.83 6.63 -0.84
N VAL A 81 -6.89 7.54 -0.60
CA VAL A 81 -7.20 8.95 -0.27
C VAL A 81 -7.98 9.63 -1.39
N GLN A 82 -7.63 9.38 -2.65
CA GLN A 82 -8.36 9.95 -3.79
C GLN A 82 -9.82 9.47 -3.84
N ARG A 83 -10.08 8.19 -3.52
CA ARG A 83 -11.45 7.67 -3.40
C ARG A 83 -12.21 8.36 -2.28
N MET A 84 -11.62 8.45 -1.08
CA MET A 84 -12.24 9.13 0.07
C MET A 84 -12.59 10.60 -0.21
N ARG A 85 -11.73 11.31 -0.95
CA ARG A 85 -12.00 12.70 -1.35
C ARG A 85 -13.12 12.83 -2.37
N THR A 86 -13.28 11.84 -3.25
CA THR A 86 -14.31 11.84 -4.29
C THR A 86 -15.66 11.39 -3.74
N ASP A 87 -15.63 10.44 -2.82
CA ASP A 87 -16.79 9.85 -2.16
C ASP A 87 -16.49 9.63 -0.67
N PRO A 88 -17.03 10.46 0.22
CA PRO A 88 -16.84 10.31 1.66
C PRO A 88 -17.27 8.95 2.20
N SER A 89 -18.23 8.25 1.58
CA SER A 89 -18.62 6.92 2.04
C SER A 89 -17.49 5.89 1.88
N SER A 90 -16.48 6.18 1.06
CA SER A 90 -15.29 5.34 0.91
C SER A 90 -14.42 5.26 2.17
N VAL A 91 -14.69 6.05 3.22
CA VAL A 91 -14.03 5.86 4.54
C VAL A 91 -14.66 4.73 5.36
N LEU A 92 -15.84 4.22 5.01
CA LEU A 92 -16.44 3.07 5.70
C LEU A 92 -15.57 1.83 5.59
N LEU A 93 -15.59 0.97 6.62
CA LEU A 93 -14.83 -0.28 6.63
C LEU A 93 -15.26 -1.18 5.47
N SER A 94 -16.55 -1.24 5.16
CA SER A 94 -17.13 -2.04 4.08
C SER A 94 -16.61 -1.60 2.70
N ASN A 95 -16.67 -0.30 2.42
CA ASN A 95 -16.17 0.28 1.17
C ASN A 95 -14.64 0.22 1.06
N MET A 96 -13.93 0.37 2.18
CA MET A 96 -12.50 0.18 2.26
C MET A 96 -12.11 -1.29 1.96
N ALA A 97 -12.78 -2.25 2.60
CA ALA A 97 -12.54 -3.68 2.41
C ALA A 97 -12.81 -4.11 0.97
N ARG A 98 -13.93 -3.65 0.39
CA ARG A 98 -14.27 -3.86 -1.02
C ARG A 98 -13.17 -3.34 -1.94
N SER A 99 -12.76 -2.09 -1.73
CA SER A 99 -11.74 -1.44 -2.56
C SER A 99 -10.39 -2.14 -2.43
N ALA A 100 -9.99 -2.51 -1.21
CA ALA A 100 -8.75 -3.22 -0.94
C ALA A 100 -8.74 -4.60 -1.61
N TYR A 101 -9.84 -5.34 -1.55
CA TYR A 101 -10.00 -6.62 -2.25
C TYR A 101 -9.82 -6.47 -3.76
N LEU A 102 -10.52 -5.50 -4.38
CA LEU A 102 -10.38 -5.25 -5.82
C LEU A 102 -8.96 -4.82 -6.21
N GLU A 103 -8.27 -4.02 -5.39
CA GLU A 103 -6.90 -3.60 -5.63
C GLU A 103 -5.92 -4.79 -5.54
N VAL A 104 -6.06 -5.66 -4.54
CA VAL A 104 -5.23 -6.88 -4.39
C VAL A 104 -5.35 -7.78 -5.62
N GLN A 105 -6.55 -7.91 -6.17
CA GLN A 105 -6.79 -8.76 -7.34
C GLN A 105 -6.21 -8.15 -8.64
N ARG A 106 -5.97 -6.83 -8.66
CA ARG A 106 -5.40 -6.12 -9.81
C ARG A 106 -3.89 -6.03 -9.79
N ASP A 107 -3.28 -5.89 -8.61
CA ASP A 107 -1.85 -5.64 -8.46
C ASP A 107 -1.18 -6.77 -7.64
N PRO A 108 -0.41 -7.66 -8.31
CA PRO A 108 0.31 -8.74 -7.65
C PRO A 108 1.30 -8.25 -6.57
N MET A 109 1.85 -7.04 -6.70
CA MET A 109 2.73 -6.47 -5.68
C MET A 109 1.96 -6.13 -4.41
N VAL A 110 0.78 -5.52 -4.57
CA VAL A 110 -0.13 -5.23 -3.45
C VAL A 110 -0.58 -6.53 -2.78
N ARG A 111 -0.90 -7.56 -3.57
CA ARG A 111 -1.20 -8.90 -3.05
C ARG A 111 -0.06 -9.43 -2.19
N ALA A 112 1.16 -9.47 -2.74
CA ALA A 112 2.32 -9.99 -2.03
C ALA A 112 2.60 -9.25 -0.72
N ILE A 113 2.45 -7.92 -0.72
CA ILE A 113 2.60 -7.07 0.48
C ILE A 113 1.54 -7.39 1.53
N LEU A 114 0.27 -7.48 1.14
CA LEU A 114 -0.83 -7.68 2.09
C LEU A 114 -0.91 -9.11 2.62
N THR A 115 -0.60 -10.11 1.81
CA THR A 115 -0.62 -11.52 2.22
C THR A 115 0.68 -11.98 2.86
N GLY A 116 1.70 -11.14 2.88
CA GLY A 116 3.03 -11.53 3.35
C GLY A 116 3.60 -12.70 2.54
N ASP A 117 3.35 -12.73 1.22
CA ASP A 117 3.76 -13.83 0.34
C ASP A 117 5.26 -14.08 0.47
N THR A 118 5.63 -15.16 1.16
CA THR A 118 7.01 -15.49 1.49
C THR A 118 7.80 -15.98 0.29
N GLU A 119 7.13 -16.47 -0.76
CA GLU A 119 7.81 -16.85 -2.00
C GLU A 119 8.25 -15.58 -2.75
N THR A 120 7.33 -14.63 -2.86
CA THR A 120 7.59 -13.35 -3.54
C THR A 120 8.52 -12.45 -2.73
N LEU A 121 8.26 -12.24 -1.44
CA LEU A 121 9.01 -11.29 -0.61
C LEU A 121 10.17 -11.92 0.16
N GLY A 122 10.18 -13.23 0.40
CA GLY A 122 11.30 -13.91 1.05
C GLY A 122 11.72 -13.30 2.39
N SER A 123 13.01 -13.03 2.55
CA SER A 123 13.57 -12.36 3.74
C SER A 123 13.32 -10.86 3.79
N LEU A 124 12.85 -10.26 2.68
CA LEU A 124 12.63 -8.81 2.57
C LEU A 124 11.56 -8.33 3.55
N THR A 125 10.53 -9.14 3.80
CA THR A 125 9.48 -8.80 4.77
C THR A 125 10.07 -8.58 6.15
N ARG A 126 10.96 -9.46 6.61
CA ARG A 126 11.62 -9.34 7.92
C ARG A 126 12.54 -8.11 8.00
N SER A 127 13.35 -7.89 6.97
CA SER A 127 14.22 -6.72 6.88
C SER A 127 13.42 -5.41 6.79
N ALA A 128 12.27 -5.42 6.10
CA ALA A 128 11.32 -4.31 6.10
C ALA A 128 10.81 -4.04 7.52
N TYR A 129 10.46 -5.09 8.29
CA TYR A 129 10.06 -4.95 9.68
C TYR A 129 11.13 -4.34 10.58
N GLU A 130 12.39 -4.77 10.42
CA GLU A 130 13.51 -4.29 11.25
C GLU A 130 13.99 -2.88 10.84
N THR A 131 14.02 -2.57 9.55
CA THR A 131 14.58 -1.30 9.03
C THR A 131 13.53 -0.19 8.97
N ALA A 132 12.25 -0.52 8.94
CA ALA A 132 11.15 0.43 8.81
C ALA A 132 10.30 0.56 10.08
N GLY A 133 10.86 0.29 11.26
CA GLY A 133 10.15 0.34 12.55
C GLY A 133 9.30 1.60 12.73
N GLU A 134 9.89 2.79 12.54
CA GLU A 134 9.15 4.08 12.63
C GLU A 134 7.96 4.16 11.67
N LEU A 135 8.11 3.63 10.45
CA LEU A 135 7.08 3.66 9.42
C LEU A 135 5.95 2.67 9.74
N LEU A 136 6.30 1.53 10.32
CA LEU A 136 5.33 0.53 10.79
C LEU A 136 4.51 1.07 11.94
N GLU A 137 5.16 1.67 12.94
CA GLU A 137 4.46 2.32 14.03
C GLU A 137 3.55 3.45 13.53
N LEU A 138 4.00 4.25 12.56
CA LEU A 138 3.15 5.28 11.95
C LEU A 138 1.94 4.66 11.24
N ARG A 139 2.14 3.55 10.53
CA ARG A 139 1.05 2.82 9.88
C ARG A 139 0.07 2.27 10.91
N GLU A 140 0.55 1.68 12.00
CA GLU A 140 -0.27 1.18 13.10
C GLU A 140 -1.08 2.33 13.72
N ARG A 141 -0.45 3.45 14.07
CA ARG A 141 -1.14 4.65 14.57
C ARG A 141 -2.17 5.21 13.60
N THR A 142 -1.88 5.16 12.29
CA THR A 142 -2.82 5.60 11.24
C THR A 142 -4.05 4.71 11.19
N VAL A 143 -3.87 3.39 11.29
CA VAL A 143 -4.98 2.42 11.33
C VAL A 143 -5.78 2.55 12.62
N ASP A 144 -5.10 2.69 13.75
CA ASP A 144 -5.75 2.87 15.05
C ASP A 144 -6.59 4.16 15.10
N GLY A 145 -6.02 5.28 14.63
CA GLY A 145 -6.75 6.54 14.50
C GLY A 145 -7.91 6.49 13.50
N TYR A 146 -7.79 5.68 12.44
CA TYR A 146 -8.88 5.46 11.50
C TYR A 146 -10.09 4.77 12.17
N PHE A 147 -9.86 3.75 13.01
CA PHE A 147 -10.93 3.12 13.79
C PHE A 147 -11.49 4.07 14.85
N ASP A 148 -10.65 4.84 15.54
CA ASP A 148 -11.09 5.79 16.55
C ASP A 148 -12.01 6.85 15.94
N ALA A 149 -11.61 7.48 14.84
CA ALA A 149 -12.43 8.48 14.13
C ALA A 149 -13.81 7.90 13.77
N LEU A 150 -13.86 6.72 13.14
CA LEU A 150 -15.15 6.14 12.76
C LEU A 150 -16.03 5.76 13.97
N ARG A 151 -15.43 5.40 15.13
CA ARG A 151 -16.18 5.12 16.37
C ARG A 151 -16.70 6.41 17.00
N GLU A 152 -15.87 7.45 17.08
CA GLU A 152 -16.22 8.75 17.69
C GLU A 152 -17.35 9.45 16.95
N HIS A 153 -17.35 9.39 15.62
CA HIS A 153 -18.41 9.97 14.79
C HIS A 153 -19.65 9.06 14.68
N GLY A 154 -19.66 7.88 15.31
CA GLY A 154 -20.81 6.97 15.36
C GLY A 154 -21.02 6.12 14.11
N ALA A 155 -20.01 5.96 13.25
CA ALA A 155 -20.09 5.12 12.06
C ALA A 155 -19.88 3.62 12.37
N LEU A 156 -19.14 3.30 13.44
CA LEU A 156 -18.88 1.92 13.88
C LEU A 156 -19.55 1.58 15.20
N ARG A 157 -19.90 0.30 15.34
CA ARG A 157 -20.29 -0.31 16.61
C ARG A 157 -19.18 -0.14 17.64
N THR A 158 -19.56 0.10 18.89
CA THR A 158 -18.63 0.33 20.00
C THR A 158 -18.78 -0.68 21.13
N ASP A 159 -19.56 -1.74 20.91
CA ASP A 159 -19.83 -2.86 21.82
C ASP A 159 -18.60 -3.74 22.10
N THR A 160 -17.60 -3.69 21.23
CA THR A 160 -16.33 -4.43 21.35
C THR A 160 -15.15 -3.46 21.51
N PRO A 161 -14.09 -3.82 22.29
CA PRO A 161 -12.83 -3.09 22.31
C PRO A 161 -12.25 -2.86 20.90
N ARG A 162 -11.66 -1.68 20.68
CA ARG A 162 -11.18 -1.23 19.35
C ARG A 162 -10.12 -2.17 18.76
N ASP A 163 -9.21 -2.68 19.58
CA ASP A 163 -8.17 -3.62 19.17
C ASP A 163 -8.73 -4.96 18.71
N LEU A 164 -9.73 -5.50 19.42
CA LEU A 164 -10.45 -6.71 19.01
C LEU A 164 -11.30 -6.48 17.77
N GLN A 165 -11.97 -5.32 17.66
CA GLN A 165 -12.72 -4.94 16.45
C GLN A 165 -11.79 -4.84 15.23
N ARG A 166 -10.63 -4.20 15.37
CA ARG A 166 -9.59 -4.13 14.34
C ARG A 166 -9.07 -5.51 13.95
N HIS A 167 -8.82 -6.37 14.94
CA HIS A 167 -8.39 -7.74 14.69
C HIS A 167 -9.44 -8.53 13.89
N ALA A 168 -10.71 -8.47 14.30
CA ALA A 168 -11.81 -9.15 13.61
C ALA A 168 -11.96 -8.64 12.17
N PHE A 169 -11.93 -7.32 11.95
CA PHE A 169 -11.95 -6.74 10.62
C PHE A 169 -10.81 -7.26 9.75
N THR A 170 -9.58 -7.25 10.29
CA THR A 170 -8.39 -7.75 9.59
C THR A 170 -8.53 -9.24 9.26
N ALA A 171 -9.00 -10.06 10.20
CA ALA A 171 -9.20 -11.49 9.99
C ALA A 171 -10.22 -11.79 8.90
N ILE A 172 -11.33 -11.04 8.84
CA ILE A 172 -12.34 -11.16 7.79
C ILE A 172 -11.73 -10.82 6.42
N VAL A 173 -11.07 -9.66 6.30
CA VAL A 173 -10.45 -9.23 5.03
C VAL A 173 -9.40 -10.25 4.58
N MET A 174 -8.51 -10.67 5.47
CA MET A 174 -7.47 -11.66 5.17
C MET A 174 -8.05 -13.02 4.78
N GLY A 175 -9.14 -13.44 5.43
CA GLY A 175 -9.87 -14.65 5.06
C GLY A 175 -10.33 -14.61 3.61
N PHE A 176 -11.00 -13.54 3.19
CA PHE A 176 -11.44 -13.37 1.79
C PHE A 176 -10.27 -13.34 0.79
N LEU A 177 -9.13 -12.78 1.16
CA LEU A 177 -7.95 -12.71 0.29
C LEU A 177 -7.22 -14.05 0.14
N LEU A 178 -7.27 -14.91 1.15
CA LEU A 178 -6.46 -16.13 1.22
C LEU A 178 -7.24 -17.43 0.97
N VAL A 179 -8.58 -17.37 1.03
CA VAL A 179 -9.42 -18.59 1.01
C VAL A 179 -9.57 -19.21 -0.38
N ASP A 180 -9.46 -18.42 -1.46
CA ASP A 180 -9.75 -18.86 -2.82
C ASP A 180 -8.97 -20.11 -3.30
N PRO A 181 -7.65 -20.26 -3.02
CA PRO A 181 -6.91 -21.48 -3.38
C PRO A 181 -7.27 -22.72 -2.55
N ILE A 182 -7.97 -22.54 -1.43
CA ILE A 182 -8.29 -23.62 -0.47
C ILE A 182 -9.66 -24.23 -0.79
N LEU A 183 -10.62 -23.40 -1.20
CA LEU A 183 -11.99 -23.84 -1.45
C LEU A 183 -12.23 -24.24 -2.92
N PRO A 184 -13.23 -25.09 -3.19
CA PRO A 184 -13.68 -25.35 -4.54
C PRO A 184 -14.08 -24.05 -5.27
N PRO A 185 -13.84 -23.93 -6.58
CA PRO A 185 -14.26 -22.77 -7.36
C PRO A 185 -15.78 -22.58 -7.26
N THR A 186 -16.21 -21.38 -6.87
CA THR A 186 -17.63 -21.05 -6.69
C THR A 186 -18.30 -20.51 -7.95
N GLY A 187 -17.52 -20.21 -9.01
CA GLY A 187 -18.03 -19.61 -10.25
C GLY A 187 -18.36 -18.11 -10.16
N HIS A 188 -18.25 -17.50 -8.98
CA HIS A 188 -18.46 -16.06 -8.79
C HIS A 188 -17.27 -15.24 -9.26
N ASP A 189 -17.55 -14.12 -9.93
CA ASP A 189 -16.55 -13.15 -10.35
C ASP A 189 -15.97 -12.37 -9.16
N THR A 190 -14.86 -11.67 -9.43
CA THR A 190 -14.15 -10.88 -8.42
C THR A 190 -15.00 -9.75 -7.81
N GLY A 191 -15.88 -9.12 -8.60
CA GLY A 191 -16.78 -8.08 -8.12
C GLY A 191 -17.80 -8.64 -7.13
N SER A 192 -18.44 -9.76 -7.47
CA SER A 192 -19.39 -10.45 -6.57
C SER A 192 -18.75 -10.83 -5.23
N LYS A 193 -17.50 -11.31 -5.23
CA LYS A 193 -16.77 -11.61 -3.98
C LYS A 193 -16.44 -10.35 -3.19
N ALA A 194 -16.08 -9.25 -3.86
CA ALA A 194 -15.82 -7.96 -3.22
C ALA A 194 -17.08 -7.39 -2.56
N ASP A 195 -18.22 -7.50 -3.22
CA ASP A 195 -19.52 -7.05 -2.71
C ASP A 195 -19.95 -7.89 -1.49
N SER A 196 -19.72 -9.21 -1.53
CA SER A 196 -19.95 -10.09 -0.39
C SER A 196 -19.07 -9.73 0.82
N LEU A 197 -17.78 -9.45 0.61
CA LEU A 197 -16.90 -8.96 1.68
C LEU A 197 -17.43 -7.66 2.28
N ALA A 198 -17.82 -6.70 1.44
CA ALA A 198 -18.36 -5.42 1.87
C ALA A 198 -19.61 -5.61 2.74
N GLN A 199 -20.52 -6.49 2.33
CA GLN A 199 -21.75 -6.80 3.06
C GLN A 199 -21.47 -7.43 4.43
N VAL A 200 -20.52 -8.36 4.52
CA VAL A 200 -20.12 -9.00 5.79
C VAL A 200 -19.53 -7.97 6.75
N VAL A 201 -18.63 -7.12 6.25
CA VAL A 201 -18.00 -6.06 7.05
C VAL A 201 -19.04 -5.03 7.52
N HIS A 202 -19.91 -4.58 6.61
CA HIS A 202 -21.00 -3.67 6.96
C HIS A 202 -21.87 -4.23 8.08
N SER A 203 -22.38 -5.46 7.90
CA SER A 203 -23.25 -6.15 8.87
C SER A 203 -22.58 -6.38 10.23
N ALA A 204 -21.26 -6.59 10.24
CA ALA A 204 -20.51 -6.89 11.45
C ALA A 204 -20.13 -5.63 12.24
N PHE A 205 -19.78 -4.53 11.58
CA PHE A 205 -19.09 -3.41 12.23
C PHE A 205 -19.81 -2.07 12.15
N GLU A 206 -20.67 -1.83 11.16
CA GLU A 206 -21.23 -0.51 10.88
C GLU A 206 -22.60 -0.34 11.58
N LEU A 207 -22.94 0.91 11.97
CA LEU A 207 -24.14 1.22 12.76
C LEU A 207 -25.33 1.74 11.96
N SER A 208 -25.13 2.35 10.79
CA SER A 208 -26.22 2.84 9.93
C SER A 208 -25.67 3.27 8.56
N ASP A 209 -26.51 3.21 7.53
CA ASP A 209 -26.26 3.85 6.22
C ASP A 209 -26.37 5.39 6.28
N ASP A 210 -26.57 5.98 7.47
CA ASP A 210 -26.69 7.42 7.64
C ASP A 210 -25.41 8.13 7.15
N PRO A 211 -25.50 8.97 6.10
CA PRO A 211 -24.34 9.69 5.57
C PRO A 211 -23.76 10.74 6.54
N GLY A 212 -24.49 11.13 7.59
CA GLY A 212 -24.10 12.18 8.54
C GLY A 212 -22.79 11.88 9.28
N PRO A 213 -22.74 10.82 10.11
CA PRO A 213 -21.51 10.29 10.72
C PRO A 213 -20.33 10.16 9.75
N LEU A 214 -20.60 9.73 8.52
CA LEU A 214 -19.58 9.46 7.50
C LEU A 214 -18.94 10.75 6.98
N ARG A 215 -19.75 11.76 6.67
CA ARG A 215 -19.25 13.07 6.24
C ARG A 215 -18.44 13.76 7.35
N ALA A 216 -18.77 13.51 8.60
CA ALA A 216 -18.04 14.06 9.75
C ALA A 216 -16.67 13.41 9.96
N ALA A 217 -16.58 12.08 9.82
CA ALA A 217 -15.33 11.34 9.98
C ALA A 217 -14.36 11.50 8.79
N ALA A 218 -14.87 11.69 7.57
CA ALA A 218 -14.06 11.61 6.37
C ALA A 218 -12.85 12.57 6.34
N PRO A 219 -12.97 13.87 6.71
CA PRO A 219 -11.83 14.80 6.74
C PRO A 219 -10.69 14.32 7.65
N GLU A 220 -11.03 13.80 8.83
CA GLU A 220 -10.07 13.32 9.83
C GLU A 220 -9.34 12.06 9.33
N VAL A 221 -10.08 11.11 8.76
CA VAL A 221 -9.50 9.90 8.14
C VAL A 221 -8.57 10.27 6.98
N ILE A 222 -9.01 11.20 6.13
CA ILE A 222 -8.21 11.68 5.00
C ILE A 222 -6.91 12.33 5.48
N GLU A 223 -6.94 13.12 6.56
CA GLU A 223 -5.75 13.75 7.14
C GLU A 223 -4.78 12.72 7.73
N LEU A 224 -5.28 11.70 8.44
CA LEU A 224 -4.48 10.59 8.95
C LEU A 224 -3.68 9.90 7.83
N TYR A 225 -4.34 9.55 6.73
CA TYR A 225 -3.67 8.93 5.59
C TYR A 225 -2.73 9.90 4.86
N GLN A 226 -3.04 11.20 4.79
CA GLN A 226 -2.12 12.20 4.23
C GLN A 226 -0.80 12.26 4.98
N ARG A 227 -0.83 12.23 6.33
CA ARG A 227 0.39 12.18 7.14
C ARG A 227 1.24 10.94 6.85
N LEU A 228 0.59 9.78 6.68
CA LEU A 228 1.27 8.55 6.26
C LEU A 228 1.90 8.68 4.86
N LEU A 229 1.17 9.26 3.91
CA LEU A 229 1.65 9.49 2.54
C LEU A 229 2.89 10.39 2.50
N ASP A 230 2.86 11.51 3.22
CA ASP A 230 3.99 12.44 3.24
C ASP A 230 5.23 11.78 3.81
N ARG A 231 5.09 11.00 4.89
CA ARG A 231 6.21 10.27 5.45
C ARG A 231 6.75 9.17 4.53
N LEU A 232 5.87 8.47 3.81
CA LEU A 232 6.29 7.50 2.79
C LEU A 232 7.09 8.18 1.67
N ARG A 233 6.66 9.36 1.20
CA ARG A 233 7.38 10.13 0.16
C ARG A 233 8.76 10.55 0.63
N GLU A 234 8.87 11.06 1.86
CA GLU A 234 10.15 11.44 2.45
C GLU A 234 11.11 10.25 2.52
N GLU A 235 10.65 9.10 3.03
CA GLU A 235 11.48 7.90 3.18
C GLU A 235 11.92 7.34 1.81
N ILE A 236 11.04 7.31 0.82
CA ILE A 236 11.38 6.94 -0.57
C ILE A 236 12.43 7.91 -1.13
N GLY A 237 12.27 9.22 -0.89
CA GLY A 237 13.21 10.24 -1.33
C GLY A 237 14.60 10.05 -0.74
N ARG A 238 14.69 9.78 0.57
CA ARG A 238 15.96 9.50 1.27
C ARG A 238 16.69 8.29 0.69
N ARG A 239 15.95 7.23 0.33
CA ARG A 239 16.51 5.99 -0.21
C ARG A 239 16.93 6.04 -1.68
N LYS A 240 16.45 7.01 -2.47
CA LYS A 240 16.84 7.22 -3.87
C LYS A 240 18.16 7.98 -4.05
N LEU A 241 18.68 8.55 -2.96
CA LEU A 241 19.81 9.49 -2.94
C LEU A 241 21.04 8.95 -2.16
N THR A 242 20.99 7.69 -1.73
CA THR A 242 22.06 7.00 -0.99
C THR A 242 22.65 5.85 -1.81
#